data_AF-A0A1U7XB72-F1
#
_entry.id   AF-A0A1U7XB72-F1
#
_cell.length_a   1.000
_cell.length_b   1.000
_cell.length_c   1.000
_cell.angle_alpha   90.00
_cell.angle_beta   90.00
_cell.angle_gamma   90.00
#
_symmetry.space_group_name_H-M   'P 1'
#
loop_
_entity.id
_entity.type
_entity.pdbx_description
1 polymer ?
#
loop_
_entity_poly.entity_id
_entity_poly.type
_entity_poly.pdbx_seq_one_letter_code
_entity_poly.pdbx_strand_id
1 'polypeptide(L)'
;MVTAPGASPPTQPARGRGQAARGGGQAIRARPKDDSSDVVITSTVYVCSRDASVQFDPGSTYSYVSSCFTSYLVVPRDSSSALMYVSTLVGDAIVVDHVYRSCVVIIRSLEASMDLLLLDL
;
A
#
# COMPACT_ATOMS: atom_id res chain seq x y z
N MET A 1 -41.36 -48.04 -46.89
CA MET A 1 -41.98 -49.33 -46.50
C MET A 1 -40.91 -50.11 -45.73
N VAL A 2 -41.21 -50.51 -44.50
CA VAL A 2 -40.29 -50.94 -43.43
C VAL A 2 -40.37 -52.45 -43.21
N THR A 3 -39.23 -53.13 -42.95
CA THR A 3 -39.08 -54.34 -42.09
C THR A 3 -37.56 -54.60 -41.87
N ALA A 4 -36.94 -54.35 -40.69
CA ALA A 4 -36.83 -55.16 -39.44
C ALA A 4 -35.87 -56.38 -39.55
N PRO A 5 -35.31 -57.02 -38.46
CA PRO A 5 -35.17 -56.67 -37.03
C PRO A 5 -33.79 -57.02 -36.37
N GLY A 6 -33.60 -56.72 -35.07
CA GLY A 6 -33.18 -57.74 -34.06
C GLY A 6 -31.74 -57.84 -33.51
N ALA A 7 -31.52 -57.26 -32.31
CA ALA A 7 -30.78 -57.69 -31.08
C ALA A 7 -29.47 -58.56 -31.04
N SER A 8 -28.59 -58.16 -30.09
CA SER A 8 -27.20 -58.49 -29.61
C SER A 8 -26.94 -59.89 -28.96
N PRO A 9 -25.82 -60.25 -28.24
CA PRO A 9 -24.50 -59.62 -27.84
C PRO A 9 -23.29 -60.64 -27.89
N PRO A 10 -22.20 -60.67 -27.04
CA PRO A 10 -21.33 -59.67 -26.33
C PRO A 10 -19.79 -59.84 -26.63
N THR A 11 -18.93 -58.95 -26.05
CA THR A 11 -17.65 -59.23 -25.29
C THR A 11 -16.57 -58.13 -25.45
N GLN A 12 -16.01 -57.70 -24.31
CA GLN A 12 -15.01 -56.64 -23.99
C GLN A 12 -13.56 -56.92 -24.49
N PRO A 13 -12.49 -56.18 -24.07
CA PRO A 13 -12.21 -54.72 -24.05
C PRO A 13 -10.82 -54.39 -24.66
N ALA A 14 -10.52 -53.11 -24.92
CA ALA A 14 -9.24 -52.46 -24.61
C ALA A 14 -9.23 -51.05 -25.21
N ARG A 15 -9.51 -50.01 -24.40
CA ARG A 15 -9.15 -48.64 -24.78
C ARG A 15 -8.08 -48.14 -23.84
N GLY A 16 -6.87 -48.10 -24.37
CA GLY A 16 -5.66 -47.68 -23.69
C GLY A 16 -5.78 -46.29 -23.09
N ARG A 17 -5.19 -46.19 -21.90
CA ARG A 17 -4.95 -44.97 -21.13
C ARG A 17 -3.82 -44.20 -21.83
N GLY A 18 -4.10 -42.98 -22.29
CA GLY A 18 -3.11 -42.03 -22.79
C GLY A 18 -3.47 -40.65 -22.27
N GLN A 19 -2.52 -40.02 -21.58
CA GLN A 19 -2.72 -38.91 -20.66
C GLN A 19 -2.73 -37.52 -21.34
N ALA A 20 -3.44 -36.60 -20.67
CA ALA A 20 -3.12 -35.20 -20.42
C ALA A 20 -2.98 -34.20 -21.59
N ALA A 21 -3.89 -33.21 -21.59
CA ALA A 21 -3.51 -31.81 -21.71
C ALA A 21 -4.41 -30.97 -20.80
N ARG A 22 -3.84 -30.54 -19.67
CA ARG A 22 -4.45 -29.59 -18.72
C ARG A 22 -4.39 -28.20 -19.35
N GLY A 23 -5.54 -27.66 -19.77
CA GLY A 23 -5.69 -26.24 -20.14
C GLY A 23 -6.39 -25.48 -19.01
N GLY A 24 -5.83 -25.47 -17.81
CA GLY A 24 -6.39 -24.75 -16.67
C GLY A 24 -6.08 -23.26 -16.79
N GLY A 25 -6.92 -22.51 -17.49
CA GLY A 25 -6.90 -21.05 -17.46
C GLY A 25 -7.21 -20.56 -16.05
N GLN A 26 -6.20 -20.04 -15.35
CA GLN A 26 -6.41 -19.43 -14.03
C GLN A 26 -7.09 -18.09 -14.24
N ALA A 27 -8.39 -18.01 -13.92
CA ALA A 27 -9.09 -16.74 -13.81
C ALA A 27 -8.49 -15.97 -12.62
N ILE A 28 -7.74 -14.91 -12.91
CA ILE A 28 -7.25 -13.99 -11.89
C ILE A 28 -8.47 -13.21 -11.40
N ARG A 29 -8.99 -13.60 -10.23
CA ARG A 29 -10.03 -12.84 -9.53
C ARG A 29 -9.44 -11.49 -9.16
N ALA A 30 -9.91 -10.42 -9.78
CA ALA A 30 -9.60 -9.06 -9.34
C ALA A 30 -9.96 -8.96 -7.85
N ARG A 31 -8.96 -8.63 -7.02
CA ARG A 31 -9.23 -8.36 -5.61
C ARG A 31 -10.13 -7.12 -5.53
N PRO A 32 -11.14 -7.10 -4.65
CA PRO A 32 -11.85 -5.87 -4.34
C PRO A 32 -10.80 -4.82 -4.01
N LYS A 33 -10.92 -3.64 -4.62
CA LYS A 33 -10.15 -2.48 -4.23
C LYS A 33 -10.46 -2.24 -2.76
N ASP A 34 -9.42 -2.34 -1.93
CA ASP A 34 -9.52 -2.10 -0.50
C ASP A 34 -10.13 -0.71 -0.31
N ASP A 35 -11.27 -0.64 0.36
CA ASP A 35 -11.93 0.60 0.72
C ASP A 35 -11.13 1.15 1.90
N SER A 36 -9.94 1.70 1.60
CA SER A 36 -9.09 2.32 2.61
C SER A 36 -9.91 3.44 3.20
N SER A 37 -10.37 3.26 4.44
CA SER A 37 -11.07 4.32 5.13
C SER A 37 -10.12 5.52 5.21
N ASP A 38 -10.48 6.64 4.60
CA ASP A 38 -9.78 7.94 4.71
C ASP A 38 -9.89 8.54 6.12
N VAL A 39 -9.97 7.67 7.14
CA VAL A 39 -10.04 8.04 8.53
C VAL A 39 -8.64 8.42 8.98
N VAL A 40 -8.40 9.72 8.99
CA VAL A 40 -7.24 10.33 9.62
C VAL A 40 -7.45 10.35 11.13
N ILE A 41 -6.48 9.82 11.87
CA ILE A 41 -6.46 9.89 13.34
C ILE A 41 -5.54 11.03 13.77
N THR A 42 -6.06 11.99 14.52
CA THR A 42 -5.26 13.08 15.07
C THR A 42 -4.85 12.81 16.52
N SER A 43 -3.63 13.22 16.89
CA SER A 43 -3.13 13.10 18.25
C SER A 43 -2.07 14.16 18.55
N THR A 44 -1.73 14.31 19.83
CA THR A 44 -0.55 15.08 20.25
C THR A 44 0.54 14.11 20.66
N VAL A 45 1.72 14.28 20.08
CA VAL A 45 2.93 13.48 20.39
C VAL A 45 4.09 14.42 20.66
N TYR A 46 5.19 13.89 21.19
CA TYR A 46 6.37 14.69 21.48
C TYR A 46 7.44 14.44 20.42
N VAL A 47 7.83 15.46 19.66
CA VAL A 47 8.81 15.39 18.56
C VAL A 47 9.98 16.30 18.89
N CYS A 48 11.20 15.77 18.93
CA CYS A 48 12.44 16.54 19.11
C CYS A 48 12.35 17.57 20.25
N SER A 49 11.80 17.16 21.40
CA SER A 49 11.60 18.01 22.58
C SER A 49 10.43 19.00 22.52
N ARG A 50 9.47 18.83 21.60
CA ARG A 50 8.29 19.71 21.47
C ARG A 50 7.00 18.93 21.26
N ASP A 51 5.91 19.36 21.91
CA ASP A 51 4.57 18.84 21.60
C ASP A 51 4.17 19.20 20.17
N ALA A 52 3.69 18.22 19.43
CA ALA A 52 3.28 18.32 18.03
C ALA A 52 1.89 17.73 17.84
N SER A 53 1.02 18.45 17.15
CA SER A 53 -0.20 17.86 16.59
C SER A 53 0.18 17.04 15.37
N VAL A 54 -0.18 15.76 15.38
CA VAL A 54 0.14 14.80 14.31
C VAL A 54 -1.14 14.19 13.77
N GLN A 55 -1.18 14.03 12.45
CA GLN A 55 -2.18 13.27 11.73
C GLN A 55 -1.56 11.94 11.31
N PHE A 56 -2.10 10.85 11.83
CA PHE A 56 -1.82 9.50 11.35
C PHE A 56 -2.72 9.24 10.16
N ASP A 57 -2.10 9.27 8.98
CA ASP A 57 -2.74 8.99 7.70
C ASP A 57 -2.28 7.62 7.20
N PRO A 58 -3.13 6.58 7.29
CA PRO A 58 -2.81 5.23 6.77
C PRO A 58 -2.59 5.20 5.25
N GLY A 59 -3.09 6.19 4.52
CA GLY A 59 -2.88 6.33 3.07
C GLY A 59 -1.51 6.91 2.72
N SER A 60 -0.80 7.50 3.68
CA SER A 60 0.52 8.07 3.44
C SER A 60 1.63 7.02 3.58
N THR A 61 2.51 6.98 2.58
CA THR A 61 3.73 6.16 2.62
C THR A 61 4.86 6.83 3.41
N TYR A 62 4.80 8.15 3.57
CA TYR A 62 5.84 8.95 4.23
C TYR A 62 5.29 9.76 5.40
N SER A 63 6.17 10.14 6.30
CA SER A 63 5.86 11.09 7.36
C SER A 63 6.33 12.48 6.96
N TYR A 64 5.51 13.49 7.22
CA TYR A 64 5.78 14.88 6.87
C TYR A 64 5.85 15.77 8.10
N VAL A 65 6.62 16.85 8.00
CA VAL A 65 6.65 17.93 8.97
C VAL A 65 6.37 19.25 8.25
N SER A 66 5.48 20.06 8.82
CA SER A 66 5.19 21.40 8.31
C SER A 66 6.39 22.32 8.50
N SER A 67 6.66 23.20 7.54
CA SER A 67 7.68 24.25 7.65
C SER A 67 7.53 25.09 8.92
N CYS A 68 6.31 25.36 9.37
CA CYS A 68 5.99 26.07 10.62
C CYS A 68 6.50 25.36 11.90
N PHE A 69 6.75 24.06 11.86
CA PHE A 69 7.26 23.29 13.00
C PHE A 69 8.77 23.10 12.97
N THR A 70 9.42 23.36 11.83
CA THR A 70 10.85 23.03 11.64
C THR A 70 11.80 23.78 12.57
N SER A 71 11.44 24.98 13.02
CA SER A 71 12.24 25.74 13.99
C SER A 71 12.38 25.06 15.35
N TYR A 72 11.54 24.06 15.65
CA TYR A 72 11.59 23.28 16.88
C TYR A 72 12.39 21.97 16.73
N LEU A 73 12.76 21.59 15.50
CA LEU A 73 13.55 20.39 15.27
C LEU A 73 15.01 20.70 15.61
N VAL A 74 15.60 19.89 16.49
CA VAL A 74 17.03 19.99 16.84
C VAL A 74 17.94 19.22 15.87
N VAL A 75 17.35 18.50 14.92
CA VAL A 75 18.05 17.73 13.90
C VAL A 75 18.34 18.60 12.67
N PRO A 76 19.50 18.43 12.01
CA PRO A 76 19.82 19.16 10.80
C PRO A 76 18.89 18.78 9.64
N ARG A 77 18.65 19.75 8.76
CA ARG A 77 17.93 19.55 7.50
C ARG A 77 18.90 18.99 6.46
N ASP A 78 18.58 17.84 5.88
CA ASP A 78 19.31 17.23 4.79
C ASP A 78 18.56 17.35 3.47
N SER A 79 19.28 17.28 2.36
CA SER A 79 18.69 17.05 1.04
C SER A 79 18.27 15.59 0.88
N SER A 80 17.06 15.37 0.36
CA SER A 80 16.61 14.05 -0.08
C SER A 80 17.38 13.63 -1.34
N SER A 81 17.68 12.33 -1.47
CA SER A 81 18.29 11.78 -2.68
C SER A 81 17.31 11.70 -3.86
N ALA A 82 16.01 11.82 -3.59
CA ALA A 82 14.95 11.77 -4.58
C ALA A 82 13.93 12.90 -4.34
N LEU A 83 13.43 13.48 -5.44
CA LEU A 83 12.33 14.43 -5.41
C LEU A 83 11.01 13.68 -5.25
N MET A 84 10.22 14.06 -4.25
CA MET A 84 8.87 13.52 -4.06
C MET A 84 7.84 14.58 -4.46
N TYR A 85 6.74 14.14 -5.08
CA TYR A 85 5.65 15.02 -5.47
C TYR A 85 4.44 14.67 -4.61
N VAL A 86 4.02 15.60 -3.77
CA VAL A 86 2.89 15.43 -2.86
C VAL A 86 1.70 16.18 -3.43
N SER A 87 0.69 15.46 -3.90
CA SER A 87 -0.55 16.07 -4.38
C SER A 87 -1.28 16.76 -3.24
N THR A 88 -1.70 18.00 -3.45
CA THR A 88 -2.55 18.71 -2.49
C THR A 88 -4.03 18.54 -2.85
N LEU A 89 -4.90 18.90 -1.91
CA LEU A 89 -6.35 18.90 -2.12
C LEU A 89 -6.80 19.88 -3.22
N VAL A 90 -5.97 20.87 -3.57
CA VAL A 90 -6.28 21.86 -4.62
C VAL A 90 -5.92 21.32 -6.01
N GLY A 91 -5.31 20.14 -6.09
CA GLY A 91 -4.96 19.46 -7.35
C GLY A 91 -3.62 19.87 -7.94
N ASP A 92 -2.85 20.72 -7.25
CA ASP A 92 -1.44 20.92 -7.53
C ASP A 92 -0.57 19.89 -6.76
N ALA A 93 0.74 19.94 -6.99
CA ALA A 93 1.70 19.07 -6.32
C ALA A 93 2.83 19.91 -5.73
N ILE A 94 3.18 19.62 -4.48
CA ILE A 94 4.32 20.21 -3.78
C ILE A 94 5.53 19.31 -4.01
N VAL A 95 6.64 19.89 -4.44
CA VAL A 95 7.92 19.19 -4.52
C VAL A 95 8.55 19.17 -3.15
N VAL A 96 8.86 17.97 -2.67
CA VAL A 96 9.56 17.74 -1.41
C VAL A 96 10.92 17.14 -1.69
N ASP A 97 11.96 17.88 -1.34
CA ASP A 97 13.37 17.59 -1.61
C ASP A 97 14.25 17.67 -0.36
N HIS A 98 13.66 17.88 0.82
CA HIS A 98 14.37 17.95 2.09
C HIS A 98 13.78 17.02 3.14
N VAL A 99 14.66 16.53 4.01
CA VAL A 99 14.33 15.54 5.04
C VAL A 99 15.06 15.88 6.35
N TYR A 100 14.36 15.73 7.46
CA TYR A 100 14.93 15.74 8.80
C TYR A 100 15.09 14.29 9.25
N ARG A 101 16.34 13.81 9.27
CA ARG A 101 16.62 12.41 9.53
C ARG A 101 16.64 12.09 11.01
N SER A 102 16.19 10.88 11.34
CA SER A 102 16.26 10.34 12.70
C SER A 102 15.67 11.26 13.77
N CYS A 103 14.54 11.90 13.46
CA CYS A 103 13.78 12.66 14.42
C CYS A 103 13.28 11.74 15.52
N VAL A 104 13.56 12.09 16.78
CA VAL A 104 13.02 11.35 17.93
C VAL A 104 11.56 11.75 18.14
N VAL A 105 10.67 10.77 18.12
CA VAL A 105 9.23 10.89 18.35
C VAL A 105 8.83 10.00 19.51
N ILE A 106 8.14 10.56 20.50
CA ILE A 106 7.63 9.82 21.66
C ILE A 106 6.11 9.76 21.62
N ILE A 107 5.56 8.55 21.57
CA ILE A 107 4.12 8.27 21.54
C ILE A 107 3.77 7.41 22.76
N ARG A 108 2.97 7.93 23.69
CA ARG A 108 2.53 7.20 24.90
C ARG A 108 3.69 6.47 25.62
N SER A 109 4.86 7.11 25.74
CA SER A 109 6.13 6.59 26.29
C SER A 109 6.99 5.69 25.40
N LEU A 110 6.55 5.35 24.19
CA LEU A 110 7.39 4.68 23.20
C LEU A 110 8.19 5.70 22.39
N GLU A 111 9.51 5.57 22.44
CA GLU A 111 10.42 6.33 21.60
C GLU A 111 10.62 5.62 20.24
N ALA A 112 10.53 6.40 19.16
CA ALA A 112 10.81 5.96 17.81
C ALA A 112 11.65 7.01 17.08
N SER A 113 12.55 6.56 16.22
CA SER A 113 13.30 7.42 15.31
C SER A 113 12.63 7.38 13.94
N MET A 114 12.29 8.54 13.38
CA MET A 114 11.60 8.66 12.09
C MET A 114 12.24 9.73 11.21
N ASP A 115 12.27 9.48 9.90
CA ASP A 115 12.64 10.50 8.91
C ASP A 115 11.39 11.31 8.55
N LEU A 116 11.46 12.63 8.69
CA LEU A 116 10.36 13.54 8.41
C LEU A 116 10.66 14.39 7.18
N LEU A 117 9.84 14.22 6.14
CA LEU A 117 9.94 15.01 4.91
C LEU A 117 9.37 16.42 5.15
N LEU A 118 10.08 17.44 4.68
CA LEU A 118 9.61 18.82 4.82
C LEU A 118 8.49 19.11 3.83
N LEU A 119 7.31 19.38 4.35
CA LEU A 119 6.19 19.88 3.57
C LEU A 119 6.06 21.40 3.81
N ASP A 120 6.42 22.18 2.80
CA ASP A 120 6.30 23.64 2.81
C ASP A 120 4.94 24.03 2.20
N LEU A 121 3.97 24.32 3.07
CA LEU A 121 2.58 24.66 2.72
C LEU A 121 2.35 26.16 2.73
#